data_AF-A0A0F9NKT4-F1
#
_entry.id   AF-A0A0F9NKT4-F1
#
_cell.length_a   1.000
_cell.length_b   1.000
_cell.length_c   1.000
_cell.angle_alpha   90.00
_cell.angle_beta   90.00
_cell.angle_gamma   90.00
#
_symmetry.space_group_name_H-M   'P 1'
#
loop_
_entity.id
_entity.type
_entity.pdbx_description
1 polymer ?
#
loop_
_entity_poly.entity_id
_entity_poly.type
_entity_poly.pdbx_seq_one_letter_code
_entity_poly.pdbx_strand_id
1 'polypeptide(L)' 'MDAAEVARILGQVPEKHLALVELAWRCVGPDDRFDLDLAIPMAADIEVALQEARGYIAETQNLRWALEKLAKGR' A
#
# COMPACT_ATOMS: atom_id res chain seq x y z
N MET A 1 -1.00 -5.73 -19.62
CA MET A 1 -0.89 -6.30 -18.25
C MET A 1 -2.14 -5.87 -17.52
N ASP A 2 -2.93 -6.83 -17.08
CA ASP A 2 -4.22 -6.63 -16.41
C ASP A 2 -4.00 -6.09 -14.98
N ALA A 3 -4.82 -5.13 -14.53
CA ALA A 3 -4.76 -4.57 -13.18
C ALA A 3 -4.89 -5.64 -12.09
N ALA A 4 -5.70 -6.68 -12.33
CA ALA A 4 -5.83 -7.82 -11.41
C ALA A 4 -4.53 -8.64 -11.31
N GLU A 5 -3.79 -8.75 -12.41
CA GLU A 5 -2.51 -9.45 -12.46
C GLU A 5 -1.41 -8.67 -11.72
N VAL A 6 -1.41 -7.34 -11.84
CA VAL A 6 -0.50 -6.46 -11.09
C VAL A 6 -0.77 -6.53 -9.59
N ALA A 7 -2.04 -6.48 -9.18
CA ALA A 7 -2.44 -6.60 -7.78
C ALA A 7 -2.03 -7.95 -7.18
N ARG A 8 -2.23 -9.05 -7.92
CA ARG A 8 -1.81 -10.39 -7.50
C ARG A 8 -0.30 -10.51 -7.30
N ILE A 9 0.50 -9.95 -8.21
CA ILE A 9 1.97 -9.99 -8.11
C ILE A 9 2.46 -9.14 -6.93
N LEU A 10 1.86 -7.96 -6.71
CA LEU A 10 2.21 -7.09 -5.59
C LEU A 10 1.82 -7.71 -4.24
N GLY A 11 0.72 -8.46 -4.19
CA GLY A 11 0.31 -9.23 -3.01
C GLY A 11 1.20 -10.44 -2.67
N GLN A 12 2.18 -10.78 -3.52
CA GLN A 12 3.12 -11.88 -3.24
C GLN A 12 4.46 -11.41 -2.66
N VAL A 13 4.70 -10.09 -2.58
CA VAL A 13 5.90 -9.54 -1.96
C VAL A 13 5.56 -9.21 -0.51
N PRO A 14 6.17 -9.89 0.49
CA PRO A 14 5.81 -9.72 1.90
C PRO A 14 5.92 -8.27 2.37
N GLU A 15 6.92 -7.53 1.87
CA GLU A 15 7.14 -6.11 2.19
C GLU A 15 6.18 -5.15 1.44
N LYS A 16 5.37 -5.67 0.50
CA LYS A 16 4.35 -4.89 -0.24
C LYS A 16 2.92 -5.35 -0.01
N HIS A 17 2.72 -6.31 0.89
CA HIS A 17 1.38 -6.69 1.34
C HIS A 17 0.83 -5.61 2.28
N LEU A 18 0.64 -4.41 1.73
CA LEU A 18 0.02 -3.31 2.44
C LEU A 18 -1.46 -3.68 2.58
N ALA A 19 -1.88 -3.95 3.81
CA ALA A 19 -3.28 -4.17 4.15
C ALA A 19 -4.17 -3.06 3.55
N LEU A 20 -3.63 -1.85 3.37
CA LEU A 20 -4.31 -0.72 2.74
C LEU A 20 -4.88 -1.04 1.35
N VAL A 21 -4.17 -1.81 0.52
CA VAL A 21 -4.62 -2.16 -0.84
C VAL A 21 -5.77 -3.15 -0.79
N GLU A 22 -5.69 -4.14 0.11
CA GLU A 22 -6.75 -5.12 0.30
C GLU A 22 -8.01 -4.47 0.89
N LEU A 23 -7.84 -3.62 1.89
CA LEU A 23 -8.92 -2.87 2.51
C LEU A 23 -9.59 -1.93 1.50
N ALA A 24 -8.80 -1.27 0.64
CA ALA A 24 -9.33 -0.43 -0.44
C ALA A 24 -10.15 -1.25 -1.45
N TRP A 25 -9.69 -2.46 -1.82
CA TRP A 25 -10.42 -3.34 -2.73
C TRP A 25 -11.75 -3.81 -2.14
N ARG A 26 -11.80 -4.05 -0.83
CA ARG A 26 -13.03 -4.40 -0.10
C ARG A 26 -14.04 -3.26 0.00
N CYS A 27 -13.62 -2.02 -0.27
CA CYS A 27 -14.50 -0.86 -0.34
C CYS A 27 -15.08 -0.65 -1.74
N VAL A 28 -14.76 -1.50 -2.71
CA VAL A 28 -15.29 -1.41 -4.07
C VAL A 28 -16.50 -2.34 -4.20
N GLY A 29 -17.63 -1.77 -4.58
CA GLY A 29 -18.89 -2.49 -4.81
C GLY A 29 -18.91 -3.26 -6.13
N PRO A 30 -20.01 -3.97 -6.42
CA PRO A 30 -20.15 -4.84 -7.61
C PRO A 30 -20.10 -4.11 -8.96
N ASP A 31 -20.23 -2.78 -8.96
CA ASP A 31 -20.20 -1.90 -10.13
C ASP A 31 -18.82 -1.23 -10.33
N ASP A 32 -17.78 -1.74 -9.67
CA ASP A 32 -16.42 -1.21 -9.63
C ASP A 32 -16.34 0.22 -9.08
N ARG A 33 -17.33 0.67 -8.30
CA ARG A 33 -17.32 1.97 -7.62
C ARG A 33 -17.02 1.84 -6.15
N PHE A 34 -16.40 2.89 -5.61
CA PHE A 34 -16.16 3.00 -4.18
C PHE A 34 -17.49 3.16 -3.43
N ASP A 35 -17.70 2.30 -2.44
CA ASP A 35 -18.88 2.25 -1.59
C ASP A 35 -18.53 2.66 -0.16
N LEU A 36 -19.12 3.79 0.27
CA LEU A 36 -18.92 4.32 1.61
C LEU A 36 -19.51 3.42 2.69
N ASP A 37 -20.58 2.68 2.40
CA ASP A 37 -21.20 1.78 3.37
C ASP A 37 -20.29 0.57 3.66
N LEU A 38 -19.47 0.17 2.68
CA LEU A 38 -18.41 -0.82 2.88
C LEU A 38 -17.18 -0.24 3.59
N ALA A 39 -16.85 1.03 3.32
CA ALA A 39 -15.67 1.68 3.87
C ALA A 39 -15.82 2.14 5.33
N ILE A 40 -16.99 2.67 5.72
CA ILE A 40 -17.25 3.23 7.06
C ILE A 40 -16.95 2.22 8.18
N PRO A 41 -17.42 0.96 8.11
CA PRO A 41 -17.11 -0.04 9.14
C PRO A 41 -15.61 -0.36 9.25
N MET A 42 -14.85 -0.15 8.18
CA MET A 42 -13.43 -0.47 8.07
C MET A 42 -12.53 0.76 8.28
N ALA A 43 -13.10 1.93 8.62
CA ALA A 43 -12.36 3.19 8.65
C ALA A 43 -11.15 3.17 9.60
N ALA A 44 -11.28 2.54 10.78
CA ALA A 44 -10.19 2.41 11.73
C ALA A 44 -9.05 1.54 11.19
N ASP A 45 -9.38 0.41 10.56
CA ASP A 45 -8.39 -0.49 9.95
C ASP A 45 -7.68 0.19 8.76
N ILE A 46 -8.43 0.96 7.97
CA ILE A 46 -7.88 1.76 6.86
C ILE A 46 -6.90 2.82 7.40
N GLU A 47 -7.24 3.49 8.50
CA GLU A 47 -6.36 4.48 9.11
C GLU A 47 -5.05 3.87 9.62
N VAL A 48 -5.12 2.72 10.29
CA VAL A 48 -3.93 1.97 10.73
C VAL A 48 -3.07 1.57 9.53
N ALA A 49 -3.67 0.98 8.50
CA ALA A 49 -2.97 0.56 7.30
C ALA A 49 -2.35 1.74 6.54
N LEU A 50 -2.97 2.92 6.59
CA LEU A 50 -2.41 4.16 6.03
C LEU A 50 -1.16 4.62 6.80
N GLN A 51 -1.15 4.52 8.12
CA GLN A 51 0.03 4.85 8.93
C GLN A 51 1.19 3.89 8.65
N GLU A 52 0.91 2.60 8.53
CA GLU A 52 1.90 1.59 8.15
C GLU A 52 2.52 1.90 6.78
N ALA A 53 1.69 2.18 5.76
CA ALA A 53 2.14 2.55 4.44
C ALA A 53 3.03 3.83 4.46
N ARG A 54 2.67 4.82 5.27
CA ARG A 54 3.50 6.03 5.46
C ARG A 54 4.84 5.72 6.12
N GLY A 55 4.86 4.85 7.13
CA GLY A 55 6.08 4.36 7.76
C GLY A 55 7.01 3.71 6.75
N TYR A 56 6.49 2.79 5.95
CA TYR A 56 7.24 2.10 4.90
C TYR A 56 7.83 3.08 3.86
N ILE A 57 7.06 4.08 3.42
CA ILE A 57 7.55 5.12 2.50
C ILE A 57 8.71 5.89 3.13
N ALA A 58 8.58 6.32 4.39
CA ALA A 58 9.61 7.07 5.09
C ALA A 58 10.91 6.25 5.24
N GLU A 59 10.80 4.99 5.65
CA GLU A 59 11.94 4.07 5.77
C GLU A 59 12.62 3.85 4.43
N THR A 60 11.84 3.62 3.37
CA THR A 60 12.36 3.43 2.00
C THR A 60 13.09 4.68 1.51
N GLN A 61 12.55 5.87 1.78
CA GLN A 61 13.20 7.14 1.40
C GLN A 61 14.51 7.35 2.15
N ASN A 62 14.56 7.03 3.44
CA ASN A 62 15.78 7.10 4.26
C ASN A 62 16.85 6.13 3.75
N LEU A 63 16.46 4.89 3.43
CA LEU A 63 17.36 3.89 2.86
C LEU A 63 17.91 4.35 1.51
N ARG A 64 17.04 4.86 0.62
CA ARG A 64 17.47 5.41 -0.68
C ARG A 64 18.50 6.51 -0.50
N TRP A 65 18.24 7.46 0.39
CA TRP A 65 19.17 8.55 0.66
C TRP A 65 20.52 8.06 1.22
N ALA A 66 20.50 7.08 2.13
CA ALA A 66 21.72 6.48 2.67
C ALA A 66 22.55 5.78 1.58
N LEU A 67 21.89 5.03 0.69
CA LEU A 67 22.52 4.38 -0.46
C LEU A 67 23.12 5.39 -1.44
N GLU A 68 22.40 6.47 -1.75
CA GLU A 68 22.90 7.54 -2.61
C GLU A 68 24.14 8.23 -2.02
N LYS A 69 24.16 8.45 -0.70
CA LYS A 69 25.33 9.01 0.00
C LYS A 69 26.55 8.08 -0.08
N LEU A 70 26.35 6.78 0.14
CA LEU A 70 27.41 5.79 0.03
C LEU A 70 27.95 5.68 -1.40
N ALA A 71 27.07 5.79 -2.41
CA ALA A 71 27.45 5.76 -3.81
C ALA A 71 28.22 7.01 -4.27
N LYS A 72 27.89 8.20 -3.75
CA LYS A 72 28.55 9.47 -4.06
C LYS A 72 29.81 9.75 -3.24
N GLY A 73 30.01 9.04 -2.14
CA GLY A 73 31.20 9.10 -1.28
C GLY A 73 32.34 8.16 -1.70
N ARG A 74 32.21 7.52 -2.86
CA ARG A 74 33.28 6.81 -3.59
C ARG A 74 33.70 7.65 -4.79
#